data_AF-A0A7Y8H2H8-F1
#
_entry.id   AF-A0A7Y8H2H8-F1
#
_cell.length_a   1.000
_cell.length_b   1.000
_cell.length_c   1.000
_cell.angle_alpha   90.00
_cell.angle_beta   90.00
_cell.angle_gamma   90.00
#
_symmetry.space_group_name_H-M   'P 1'
#
loop_
_entity.id
_entity.type
_entity.pdbx_description
1 polymer ?
#
loop_
_entity_poly.entity_id
_entity_poly.type
_entity_poly.pdbx_seq_one_letter_code
_entity_poly.pdbx_strand_id
1 'polypeptide(L)' 'MSLSLIAKSIKASPTLKLNEKFAILKEKGDPVIHLGGGEPKSKMP' A
#
# COMPACT_ATOMS: atom_id res chain seq x y z
N MET A 1 -1.98 -18.86 20.50
CA MET A 1 -2.52 -19.06 19.14
C MET A 1 -1.34 -19.07 18.16
N SER A 2 -1.14 -20.12 17.38
CA SER A 2 -0.04 -20.18 16.38
C SER A 2 -0.62 -20.01 14.98
N LEU A 3 0.06 -19.22 14.14
CA LEU A 3 -0.23 -19.15 12.71
C LEU A 3 0.05 -20.50 12.03
N SER A 4 -0.70 -20.80 10.97
CA SER A 4 -0.48 -21.98 10.14
C SER A 4 0.88 -21.90 9.42
N LEU A 5 1.41 -23.05 8.98
CA LEU A 5 2.65 -23.09 8.21
C LEU A 5 2.53 -22.32 6.89
N ILE A 6 1.34 -22.34 6.27
CA ILE A 6 1.04 -21.59 5.05
C ILE A 6 1.11 -20.08 5.32
N ALA A 7 0.52 -19.60 6.42
CA ALA A 7 0.57 -18.18 6.75
C ALA A 7 2.01 -17.69 6.99
N LYS A 8 2.86 -18.52 7.60
CA LYS A 8 4.28 -18.20 7.84
C LYS A 8 5.12 -18.11 6.56
N SER A 9 4.68 -18.68 5.43
CA SER A 9 5.41 -18.61 4.16
C SER A 9 5.10 -17.33 3.36
N ILE A 10 4.04 -16.61 3.72
CA ILE A 10 3.64 -15.36 3.05
C ILE A 10 4.65 -14.27 3.42
N LYS A 11 5.38 -13.77 2.43
CA LYS A 11 6.35 -12.69 2.61
C LYS A 11 5.64 -11.33 2.64
N ALA A 12 6.28 -10.36 3.29
CA ALA A 12 5.81 -8.98 3.27
C ALA A 12 5.77 -8.43 1.83
N SER A 13 4.68 -7.75 1.47
CA SER A 13 4.50 -7.18 0.14
C SER A 13 5.39 -5.94 -0.07
N PRO A 14 6.20 -5.88 -1.14
CA PRO A 14 6.97 -4.69 -1.48
C PRO A 14 6.08 -3.52 -1.93
N THR A 15 4.94 -3.79 -2.57
CA THR A 15 4.03 -2.74 -3.04
C THR A 15 3.29 -2.08 -1.88
N LEU A 16 2.99 -2.85 -0.82
CA LEU A 16 2.34 -2.31 0.38
C LEU A 16 3.25 -1.29 1.07
N LYS A 17 4.54 -1.59 1.21
CA LYS A 17 5.54 -0.65 1.76
C LYS A 17 5.65 0.66 0.97
N LEU A 18 5.55 0.58 -0.36
CA LEU A 18 5.58 1.78 -1.21
C LEU A 18 4.31 2.63 -1.03
N ASN A 19 3.15 1.99 -0.92
CA ASN A 19 1.88 2.68 -0.68
C ASN A 19 1.83 3.31 0.72
N GLU A 20 2.37 2.63 1.75
CA GLU A 20 2.50 3.19 3.10
C GLU A 20 3.39 4.43 3.12
N LYS A 21 4.55 4.39 2.45
CA LYS A 21 5.43 5.57 2.32
C LYS A 21 4.71 6.74 1.67
N PHE A 22 3.96 6.48 0.59
CA PHE A 22 3.14 7.51 -0.03
C PHE A 22 2.11 8.09 0.93
N ALA A 23 1.38 7.25 1.65
CA ALA A 23 0.37 7.70 2.61
C ALA A 23 0.97 8.60 3.69
N ILE A 24 2.13 8.22 4.24
CA ILE A 24 2.85 9.02 5.25
C ILE A 24 3.25 10.39 4.69
N LEU A 25 3.81 10.46 3.48
CA LEU A 25 4.20 11.72 2.84
C LEU A 25 2.99 12.60 2.54
N LYS A 26 1.90 11.99 2.05
CA LYS A 26 0.64 12.68 1.78
C LYS A 26 0.02 13.26 3.06
N GLU A 27 0.04 12.51 4.16
CA GLU A 27 -0.48 12.95 5.46
C GLU A 27 0.33 14.13 6.03
N LYS A 28 1.65 14.13 5.80
CA LYS A 28 2.53 15.25 6.16
C LYS A 28 2.32 16.51 5.32
N GLY A 29 1.59 16.42 4.22
CA GLY A 29 1.40 17.51 3.27
C GLY A 29 2.56 17.71 2.29
N ASP A 30 3.46 16.72 2.18
CA ASP A 30 4.56 16.78 1.21
C ASP A 30 4.00 16.72 -0.22
N PRO A 31 4.58 17.47 -1.18
CA PRO A 31 4.18 17.37 -2.58
C PRO A 31 4.66 16.03 -3.16
N VAL A 32 3.75 15.06 -3.27
CA VAL A 32 4.04 13.73 -3.79
C VAL A 32 3.04 13.29 -4.86
N ILE A 33 3.54 12.71 -5.95
CA ILE A 33 2.76 12.12 -7.04
C ILE A 33 2.75 10.60 -6.91
N HIS A 34 1.57 10.00 -6.70
CA HIS A 34 1.40 8.55 -6.65
C HIS A 34 0.74 8.02 -7.91
N LEU A 35 1.52 7.24 -8.66
CA LEU A 35 1.11 6.54 -9.89
C LEU A 35 1.03 5.01 -9.68
N GLY A 36 1.23 4.53 -8.45
CA GLY A 36 1.19 3.12 -8.09
C GLY A 36 -0.13 2.64 -7.48
N GLY A 37 -1.11 3.54 -7.32
CA GLY A 37 -2.43 3.17 -6.81
C GLY A 37 -3.20 2.35 -7.83
N GLY A 38 -3.76 1.21 -7.40
CA GLY A 38 -4.56 0.33 -8.26
C GLY A 38 -6.04 0.72 -8.35
N GLU A 39 -6.49 1.63 -7.47
CA GLU A 39 -7.88 2.08 -7.41
C GLU A 39 -8.10 3.28 -8.34
N PRO A 40 -9.23 3.32 -9.07
CA PRO A 40 -9.57 4.47 -9.90
C PRO A 40 -9.81 5.70 -9.03
N LYS A 41 -9.25 6.85 -9.44
CA LYS A 41 -9.40 8.13 -8.71
C LYS A 41 -10.82 8.69 -8.76
N SER A 42 -11.55 8.42 -9.83
CA SER A 42 -12.94 8.84 -10.01
C SER A 42 -13.81 7.62 -10.31
N LYS A 43 -15.09 7.71 -9.97
CA LYS A 43 -16.08 6.78 -10.50
C LYS A 43 -16.19 6.99 -12.02
N MET A 44 -16.61 5.95 -12.73
CA MET A 44 -17.05 6.07 -14.13
C MET A 44 -18.16 7.13 -14.20
N PRO A 45 -18.18 8.01 -15.23
CA PRO A 45 -19.25 9.00 -15.38
C PRO A 45 -20.64 8.37 -15.39
#